data_AF-A0A942B4P8-F1
#
_entry.id   AF-A0A942B4P8-F1
#
_cell.length_a   1.000
_cell.length_b   1.000
_cell.length_c   1.000
_cell.angle_alpha   90.00
_cell.angle_beta   90.00
_cell.angle_gamma   90.00
#
_symmetry.space_group_name_H-M   'P 1'
#
loop_
_entity.id
_entity.type
_entity.pdbx_description
1 polymer ?
#
loop_
_entity_poly.entity_id
_entity_poly.type
_entity_poly.pdbx_seq_one_letter_code
_entity_poly.pdbx_strand_id
1 'polypeptide(L)'
;MSAITIDRFLTPEEVSAEIFGGAVSPDRIVRLSKHHGLPSHRVGRRRMYLADEVAAWTRSRDGDGDVDPATTTLPVSPDASTPVDPAWVAAQVAKFSADDLRRAGQLLLALSQANARGNC
;
A
#
# COMPACT_ATOMS: atom_id res chain seq x y z
N MET A 1 13.67 -17.27 1.09
CA MET A 1 12.89 -16.21 0.40
C MET A 1 13.65 -15.86 -0.87
N SER A 2 13.31 -16.50 -1.99
CA SER A 2 13.95 -16.23 -3.27
C SER A 2 13.39 -14.93 -3.82
N ALA A 3 14.22 -13.89 -3.91
CA ALA A 3 13.91 -12.75 -4.76
C ALA A 3 13.90 -13.29 -6.20
N ILE A 4 12.72 -13.33 -6.82
CA ILE A 4 12.60 -13.77 -8.20
C ILE A 4 13.11 -12.60 -9.04
N THR A 5 14.39 -12.65 -9.41
CA THR A 5 14.98 -11.72 -10.38
C THR A 5 14.45 -12.10 -11.74
N ILE A 6 13.34 -11.50 -12.14
CA ILE A 6 12.67 -11.82 -13.40
C ILE A 6 13.17 -10.79 -14.42
N ASP A 7 14.26 -11.12 -15.09
CA ASP A 7 14.92 -10.27 -16.10
C ASP A 7 14.21 -10.31 -17.47
N ARG A 8 12.89 -10.55 -17.48
CA ARG A 8 12.09 -10.79 -18.67
C ARG A 8 10.99 -9.74 -18.85
N PHE A 9 10.73 -9.39 -20.11
CA PHE A 9 9.64 -8.51 -20.48
C PHE A 9 8.30 -9.24 -20.35
N LEU A 10 7.40 -8.65 -19.57
CA LEU A 10 6.05 -9.15 -19.31
C LEU A 10 5.00 -8.31 -20.05
N THR A 11 3.94 -8.96 -20.49
CA THR A 11 2.72 -8.29 -20.97
C THR A 11 1.87 -7.77 -19.79
N PRO A 12 0.89 -6.89 -20.02
CA PRO A 12 -0.05 -6.47 -18.97
C PRO A 12 -0.72 -7.65 -18.24
N GLU A 13 -1.05 -8.71 -18.97
CA GLU A 13 -1.69 -9.92 -18.44
C GLU A 13 -0.74 -10.70 -17.52
N GLU A 14 0.52 -10.85 -17.93
CA GLU A 14 1.54 -11.51 -17.13
C GLU A 14 1.89 -10.70 -15.88
N VAL A 15 2.00 -9.36 -15.99
CA VAL A 15 2.20 -8.50 -14.81
C VAL A 15 1.03 -8.64 -13.81
N SER A 16 -0.20 -8.67 -14.32
CA SER A 16 -1.39 -8.91 -13.50
C SER A 16 -1.27 -10.22 -12.73
N ALA A 17 -1.00 -11.32 -13.42
CA ALA A 17 -0.95 -12.65 -12.83
C ALA A 17 0.27 -12.87 -11.91
N GLU A 18 1.46 -12.47 -12.35
CA GLU A 18 2.73 -12.84 -11.71
C GLU A 18 3.16 -11.87 -10.61
N ILE A 19 2.88 -10.57 -10.76
CA ILE A 19 3.30 -9.55 -9.80
C ILE A 19 2.15 -9.19 -8.85
N PHE A 20 0.94 -9.05 -9.39
CA PHE A 20 -0.24 -8.67 -8.60
C PHE A 20 -1.16 -9.83 -8.26
N GLY A 21 -0.80 -11.09 -8.59
CA GLY A 21 -1.59 -12.28 -8.27
C GLY A 21 -3.00 -12.30 -8.88
N GLY A 22 -3.23 -11.53 -9.93
CA GLY A 22 -4.54 -11.32 -10.56
C GLY A 22 -5.41 -10.22 -9.91
N ALA A 23 -4.92 -9.54 -8.86
CA ALA A 23 -5.69 -8.52 -8.15
C ALA A 23 -5.86 -7.21 -8.94
N VAL A 24 -4.96 -6.95 -9.91
CA VAL A 24 -4.96 -5.73 -10.73
C VAL A 24 -5.21 -6.09 -12.18
N SER A 25 -6.27 -5.57 -12.78
CA SER A 25 -6.59 -5.88 -14.17
C SER A 25 -5.53 -5.37 -15.17
N PRO A 26 -5.35 -6.05 -16.31
CA PRO A 26 -4.43 -5.63 -17.37
C PRO A 26 -4.65 -4.19 -17.84
N ASP A 27 -5.91 -3.74 -17.98
CA ASP A 27 -6.25 -2.37 -18.35
C ASP A 27 -5.80 -1.35 -17.31
N ARG A 28 -5.89 -1.72 -16.02
CA ARG A 28 -5.43 -0.88 -14.92
C ARG A 28 -3.91 -0.74 -14.96
N ILE A 29 -3.16 -1.80 -15.28
CA ILE A 29 -1.70 -1.75 -15.45
C ILE A 29 -1.31 -0.77 -16.56
N VAL A 30 -2.00 -0.81 -17.70
CA VAL A 30 -1.78 0.16 -18.79
C VAL A 30 -2.08 1.60 -18.35
N ARG A 31 -3.12 1.81 -17.54
CA ARG A 31 -3.47 3.12 -16.97
C ARG A 31 -2.41 3.61 -15.99
N LEU A 32 -1.90 2.75 -15.12
CA LEU A 32 -0.81 3.05 -14.19
C LEU A 32 0.44 3.53 -14.93
N SER A 33 0.76 2.91 -16.06
CA SER A 33 1.87 3.35 -16.92
C SER A 33 1.63 4.70 -17.60
N LYS A 34 0.39 5.05 -17.93
CA LYS A 34 0.08 6.34 -18.57
C LYS A 34 0.02 7.52 -17.60
N HIS A 35 -0.52 7.30 -16.41
CA HIS A 35 -0.91 8.39 -15.51
C HIS A 35 -0.10 8.43 -14.21
N HIS A 36 0.44 7.31 -13.76
CA HIS A 36 1.08 7.20 -12.44
C HIS A 36 2.56 6.78 -12.54
N GLY A 37 3.13 6.86 -13.75
CA GLY A 37 4.56 6.66 -13.96
C GLY A 37 5.06 5.23 -13.77
N LEU A 38 4.20 4.21 -13.90
CA LEU A 38 4.66 2.82 -13.88
C LEU A 38 5.69 2.59 -15.02
N PRO A 39 6.92 2.15 -14.71
CA PRO A 39 7.96 1.90 -15.71
C PRO A 39 7.46 0.93 -16.78
N SER A 40 7.57 1.35 -18.04
CA SER A 40 7.11 0.54 -19.17
C SER A 40 8.03 0.75 -20.36
N HIS A 41 8.25 -0.32 -21.11
CA HIS A 41 9.13 -0.37 -22.26
C HIS A 41 8.33 -0.59 -23.54
N ARG A 42 8.75 0.06 -24.63
CA ARG A 42 8.18 -0.22 -25.95
C ARG A 42 9.03 -1.28 -26.65
N VAL A 43 8.45 -2.46 -26.86
CA VAL A 43 9.05 -3.54 -27.65
C VAL A 43 8.24 -3.66 -28.94
N GLY A 44 8.78 -3.07 -30.02
CA GLY A 44 8.05 -2.89 -31.27
C GLY A 44 6.81 -2.01 -31.09
N ARG A 45 5.62 -2.55 -31.41
CA ARG A 45 4.33 -1.85 -31.24
C ARG A 45 3.67 -2.12 -29.89
N ARG A 46 4.22 -3.03 -29.08
CA ARG A 46 3.61 -3.48 -27.82
C ARG A 46 4.29 -2.80 -26.63
N ARG A 47 3.50 -2.56 -25.59
CA ARG A 47 3.99 -2.08 -24.30
C ARG A 47 4.27 -3.29 -23.42
N MET A 48 5.49 -3.39 -22.93
CA MET A 48 5.97 -4.45 -22.06
C MET A 48 6.52 -3.86 -20.76
N TYR A 49 6.69 -4.71 -19.76
CA TYR A 49 7.10 -4.30 -18.42
C TYR A 49 8.22 -5.20 -17.94
N LEU A 50 9.26 -4.63 -17.33
CA LEU A 50 10.26 -5.43 -16.63
C LEU A 50 9.74 -5.73 -15.22
N ALA A 51 9.72 -7.00 -14.86
CA ALA A 51 9.17 -7.44 -13.59
C ALA A 51 9.89 -6.80 -12.39
N ASP A 52 11.22 -6.69 -12.44
CA ASP A 52 12.02 -6.09 -11.37
C ASP A 52 11.69 -4.61 -11.17
N GLU A 53 11.48 -3.86 -12.26
CA GLU A 53 11.10 -2.45 -12.21
C GLU A 53 9.69 -2.25 -11.66
N VAL A 54 8.73 -3.08 -12.09
CA VAL A 54 7.36 -3.04 -11.57
C VAL A 54 7.36 -3.38 -10.07
N ALA A 55 8.10 -4.41 -9.66
CA ALA A 55 8.21 -4.79 -8.26
C ALA A 55 8.90 -3.71 -7.41
N ALA A 56 9.92 -3.04 -7.95
CA ALA A 56 10.57 -1.91 -7.28
C ALA A 56 9.63 -0.71 -7.15
N TRP A 57 8.86 -0.40 -8.20
CA TRP A 57 7.87 0.67 -8.19
C TRP A 57 6.75 0.41 -7.18
N THR A 58 6.22 -0.81 -7.10
CA THR A 58 5.20 -1.18 -6.11
C THR A 58 5.73 -1.00 -4.68
N ARG A 59 6.95 -1.49 -4.40
CA ARG A 59 7.60 -1.28 -3.10
C ARG A 59 7.82 0.18 -2.75
N SER A 60 8.14 1.03 -3.73
CA SER A 60 8.29 2.47 -3.52
C SER A 60 6.97 3.15 -3.16
N ARG A 61 5.85 2.65 -3.68
CA ARG A 61 4.50 3.20 -3.42
C ARG A 61 3.88 2.72 -2.12
N ASP A 62 4.23 1.53 -1.65
CA ASP A 62 3.80 1.06 -0.32
C ASP A 62 4.58 1.76 0.81
N GLY A 63 5.77 2.31 0.52
CA GLY A 63 6.61 3.03 1.48
C GLY A 63 6.37 4.55 1.53
N ASP A 64 5.86 5.13 0.44
CA ASP A 64 5.57 6.56 0.32
C ASP A 64 4.05 6.70 0.31
N GLY A 65 3.46 7.14 1.42
CA GLY A 65 2.02 7.19 1.68
C GLY A 65 1.21 8.15 0.78
N ASP A 66 1.56 8.28 -0.50
CA ASP A 66 0.83 9.02 -1.51
C ASP A 66 -0.32 8.16 -2.05
N VAL A 67 -1.36 8.10 -1.23
CA VAL A 67 -2.66 7.54 -1.58
C VAL A 67 -3.35 8.53 -2.53
N ASP A 68 -3.23 8.26 -3.82
CA ASP A 68 -4.06 8.87 -4.85
C ASP A 68 -5.55 8.64 -4.50
N PRO A 69 -6.39 9.67 -4.27
CA PRO A 69 -7.72 9.54 -3.68
C PRO A 69 -8.75 8.81 -4.56
N ALA A 70 -8.38 8.40 -5.78
CA ALA A 70 -9.22 7.56 -6.65
C ALA A 70 -9.04 6.05 -6.41
N THR A 71 -8.05 5.65 -5.59
CA THR A 71 -7.87 4.26 -5.15
C THR A 71 -8.27 4.15 -3.68
N THR A 72 -9.57 4.27 -3.41
CA THR A 72 -10.17 3.49 -2.34
C THR A 72 -10.16 2.03 -2.79
N THR A 73 -8.97 1.41 -2.78
CA THR A 73 -8.90 0.03 -2.31
C THR A 73 -9.46 0.16 -0.91
N LEU A 74 -10.71 -0.30 -0.70
CA LEU A 74 -11.20 -0.56 0.64
C LEU A 74 -10.02 -1.20 1.36
N PRO A 75 -9.54 -0.68 2.50
CA PRO A 75 -8.62 -1.47 3.30
C PRO A 75 -9.32 -2.81 3.41
N VAL A 76 -8.67 -3.87 2.90
CA VAL A 76 -9.04 -5.21 3.32
C VAL A 76 -9.06 -5.05 4.82
N SER A 77 -10.26 -5.02 5.41
CA SER A 77 -10.42 -4.98 6.85
C SER A 77 -9.45 -6.04 7.32
N PRO A 78 -8.41 -5.69 8.10
CA PRO A 78 -7.57 -6.72 8.66
C PRO A 78 -8.56 -7.66 9.32
N ASP A 79 -8.59 -8.90 8.82
CA ASP A 79 -9.55 -9.90 9.25
C ASP A 79 -9.51 -9.85 10.78
N ALA A 80 -10.61 -9.44 11.41
CA ALA A 80 -10.62 -9.00 12.82
C ALA A 80 -10.30 -10.16 13.80
N SER A 81 -9.92 -11.32 13.25
CA SER A 81 -9.53 -12.55 13.91
C SER A 81 -8.03 -12.86 13.85
N THR A 82 -7.18 -12.05 13.21
CA THR A 82 -5.72 -12.29 13.33
C THR A 82 -5.24 -11.84 14.71
N PRO A 83 -4.65 -12.72 15.53
CA PRO A 83 -4.11 -12.32 16.82
C PRO A 83 -2.99 -11.30 16.59
N VAL A 84 -3.22 -10.08 17.07
CA VAL A 84 -2.20 -9.02 17.05
C VAL A 84 -1.05 -9.47 17.95
N ASP A 85 0.15 -9.58 17.38
CA ASP A 85 1.34 -9.97 18.13
C ASP A 85 1.69 -8.89 19.17
N PRO A 86 1.65 -9.20 20.48
CA PRO A 86 1.96 -8.25 21.53
C PRO A 86 3.42 -7.75 21.46
N ALA A 87 4.36 -8.55 20.96
CA ALA A 87 5.76 -8.14 20.79
C ALA A 87 5.89 -7.05 19.72
N TRP A 88 5.13 -7.18 18.63
CA TRP A 88 5.05 -6.15 17.59
C TRP A 88 4.46 -4.84 18.13
N VAL A 89 3.37 -4.91 18.90
CA VAL A 89 2.75 -3.71 19.51
C VAL A 89 3.74 -2.99 20.42
N ALA A 90 4.45 -3.72 21.28
CA ALA A 90 5.47 -3.14 22.15
C ALA A 90 6.58 -2.44 21.34
N ALA A 91 7.03 -3.05 20.24
CA ALA A 91 8.03 -2.45 19.36
C ALA A 91 7.53 -1.17 18.66
N GLN A 92 6.24 -1.08 18.32
CA GLN A 92 5.66 0.14 17.77
C GLN A 92 5.51 1.24 18.83
N VAL A 93 5.02 0.90 20.02
CA VAL A 93 4.81 1.85 21.13
C VAL A 93 6.15 2.42 21.61
N ALA A 94 7.22 1.62 21.60
CA ALA A 94 8.57 2.05 21.97
C ALA A 94 9.17 3.15 21.07
N LYS A 95 8.60 3.38 19.87
CA LYS A 95 9.02 4.48 18.98
C LYS A 95 8.63 5.85 19.50
N PHE A 96 7.72 5.92 20.46
CA PHE A 96 7.16 7.15 20.99
C PHE A 96 7.64 7.39 22.42
N SER A 97 7.81 8.67 22.78
CA SER A 97 8.10 9.01 24.17
C SER A 97 6.87 8.82 25.06
N ALA A 98 7.08 8.64 26.37
CA ALA A 98 5.98 8.54 27.32
C ALA A 98 5.10 9.81 27.34
N ASP A 99 5.70 10.97 27.08
CA ASP A 99 4.98 12.25 27.02
C ASP A 99 4.11 12.37 25.76
N ASP A 100 4.58 11.87 24.61
CA ASP A 100 3.79 11.85 23.37
C ASP A 100 2.56 10.97 23.52
N LEU A 101 2.73 9.77 24.11
CA LEU A 101 1.62 8.86 24.39
C LEU A 101 0.61 9.48 25.36
N ARG A 102 1.09 10.18 26.40
CA ARG A 102 0.23 10.89 27.35
C ARG A 102 -0.56 12.01 26.67
N ARG A 103 0.09 12.81 25.83
CA ARG A 103 -0.54 13.89 25.07
C ARG A 103 -1.59 13.36 24.09
N ALA A 104 -1.26 12.29 23.37
CA ALA A 104 -2.21 11.63 22.47
C ALA A 104 -3.46 11.14 23.23
N GLY A 105 -3.28 10.52 24.41
CA GLY A 105 -4.38 10.10 25.27
C GLY A 105 -5.27 11.26 25.72
N GLN A 106 -4.69 12.40 26.10
CA GLN A 106 -5.45 13.59 26.48
C GLN A 106 -6.25 14.17 25.32
N LEU A 107 -5.69 14.19 24.10
CA LEU A 107 -6.38 14.68 22.91
C LEU A 107 -7.56 13.79 22.53
N LEU A 108 -7.36 12.46 22.52
CA LEU A 108 -8.44 11.51 22.25
C LEU A 108 -9.57 11.61 23.29
N LEU A 109 -9.22 11.82 24.56
CA LEU A 109 -10.20 12.06 25.62
C LEU A 109 -10.94 13.38 25.44
N ALA A 110 -10.25 14.46 25.08
CA ALA A 110 -10.88 15.76 24.82
C ALA A 110 -11.84 15.69 23.61
N LEU A 111 -11.43 14.99 22.54
CA LEU A 111 -12.25 14.76 21.35
C LEU A 111 -13.52 13.95 21.67
N SER A 112 -13.40 12.88 22.46
CA SER A 112 -14.55 12.06 22.82
C SER A 112 -15.57 12.85 23.66
N GLN A 113 -15.11 13.70 24.57
CA GLN A 113 -15.96 14.59 25.36
C GLN A 113 -16.60 15.69 24.50
N ALA A 114 -15.87 16.26 23.55
CA ALA A 114 -16.40 17.26 22.63
C ALA A 114 -17.50 16.66 21.74
N ASN A 115 -17.27 15.46 21.19
CA ASN A 115 -18.25 14.74 20.39
C ASN A 115 -19.53 14.40 21.18
N ALA A 116 -19.38 14.00 22.44
CA ALA A 116 -20.52 13.74 23.32
C ALA A 116 -21.35 15.00 23.65
N ARG A 117 -20.74 16.19 23.62
CA ARG A 117 -21.40 17.47 23.91
C ARG A 117 -22.01 18.15 22.68
N GLY A 118 -21.59 17.77 21.46
CA GLY A 118 -22.10 18.33 20.20
C GLY A 118 -23.39 17.70 19.67
N ASN A 119 -23.88 16.64 20.32
CA ASN A 119 -25.12 15.93 19.95
C ASN A 119 -26.34 16.39 20.80
N CYS A 120 -26.42 17.68 21.14
CA CYS A 120 -27.54 18.30 21.85
C CYS A 120 -28.17 19.42 21.02
#